data_AF-G5AQ49-F1
#
_entry.id   AF-G5AQ49-F1
#
_cell.length_a   1.000
_cell.length_b   1.000
_cell.length_c   1.000
_cell.angle_alpha   90.00
_cell.angle_beta   90.00
_cell.angle_gamma   90.00
#
_symmetry.space_group_name_H-M   'P 1'
#
loop_
_entity.id
_entity.type
_entity.pdbx_description
1 polymer ?
#
loop_
_entity_poly.entity_id
_entity_poly.type
_entity_poly.pdbx_seq_one_letter_code
_entity_poly.pdbx_strand_id
1 'polypeptide(L)'
;MILSLRKADMNTSNAQENPHASLTMSLAQTDFCKKNVFDPQSPLCAHIMLSGTLTKVNETEMDFAKHSLFIRHPEMKTWPSSHNWFFAKLNITNIWVMDYFGGPKIVTPEEYYNVTIQ
;
A
#
# COMPACT_ATOMS: atom_id res chain seq x y z
N MET A 1 4.28 -2.99 2.75
CA MET A 1 3.66 -1.65 2.59
C MET A 1 3.65 -0.95 3.94
N ILE A 2 4.14 0.30 4.03
CA ILE A 2 4.21 1.09 5.26
C ILE A 2 3.36 2.36 5.09
N LEU A 3 2.64 2.75 6.13
CA LEU A 3 1.69 3.87 6.19
C LEU A 3 2.00 4.74 7.42
N SER A 4 1.82 6.05 7.32
CA SER A 4 1.75 6.94 8.48
C SER A 4 0.28 7.27 8.73
N LEU A 5 -0.26 6.89 9.88
CA LEU A 5 -1.67 7.07 10.22
C LEU A 5 -1.81 8.01 11.41
N ARG A 6 -2.87 8.83 11.40
CA ARG A 6 -3.24 9.66 12.56
C ARG A 6 -4.09 8.84 13.51
N LYS A 7 -3.91 9.00 14.82
CA LYS A 7 -4.75 8.34 15.83
C LYS A 7 -6.26 8.62 15.66
N ALA A 8 -6.61 9.82 15.24
CA ALA A 8 -8.00 10.26 15.11
C ALA A 8 -8.60 10.06 13.68
N ASP A 9 -7.84 9.48 12.75
CA ASP A 9 -8.38 9.22 11.41
C ASP A 9 -9.42 8.09 11.44
N MET A 10 -10.47 8.21 10.63
CA MET A 10 -11.52 7.19 10.50
C MET A 10 -10.93 5.81 10.16
N ASN A 11 -9.92 5.75 9.30
CA ASN A 11 -9.24 4.50 8.96
C ASN A 11 -8.55 3.86 10.17
N THR A 12 -8.01 4.67 11.08
CA THR A 12 -7.42 4.18 12.32
C THR A 12 -8.48 3.62 13.27
N SER A 13 -9.62 4.31 13.41
CA SER A 13 -10.74 3.80 14.22
C SER A 13 -11.29 2.49 13.65
N ASN A 14 -11.51 2.42 12.34
CA ASN A 14 -11.97 1.20 11.67
C ASN A 14 -10.98 0.05 11.87
N ALA A 15 -9.67 0.32 11.73
CA ALA A 15 -8.63 -0.69 11.92
C ALA A 15 -8.47 -1.17 13.36
N GLN A 16 -8.90 -0.38 14.36
CA GLN A 16 -8.92 -0.81 15.77
C GLN A 16 -10.02 -1.83 16.04
N GLU A 17 -11.19 -1.68 15.40
CA GLU A 17 -12.29 -2.62 15.51
C GLU A 17 -12.09 -3.86 14.62
N ASN A 18 -11.59 -3.64 13.41
CA ASN A 18 -11.30 -4.69 12.44
C ASN A 18 -10.04 -4.35 11.65
N PRO A 19 -8.90 -5.03 11.91
CA PRO A 19 -7.64 -4.71 11.25
C PRO A 19 -7.59 -5.17 9.79
N HIS A 20 -8.59 -5.91 9.29
CA HIS A 20 -8.62 -6.36 7.91
C HIS A 20 -8.80 -5.19 6.95
N ALA A 21 -7.87 -5.07 6.00
CA ALA A 21 -7.87 -4.01 5.01
C ALA A 21 -7.35 -4.52 3.67
N SER A 22 -7.80 -3.85 2.61
CA SER A 22 -7.26 -4.02 1.27
C SER A 22 -6.76 -2.68 0.75
N LEU A 23 -5.62 -2.71 0.07
CA LEU A 23 -5.05 -1.57 -0.62
C LEU A 23 -5.03 -1.86 -2.12
N THR A 24 -5.57 -0.94 -2.90
CA THR A 24 -5.55 -1.00 -4.36
C THR A 24 -4.64 0.07 -4.92
N MET A 25 -3.80 -0.30 -5.89
CA MET A 25 -2.95 0.65 -6.63
C MET A 25 -3.06 0.37 -8.12
N SER A 26 -3.00 1.41 -8.95
CA SER A 26 -3.20 1.33 -10.40
C SER A 26 -2.17 2.18 -11.14
N LEU A 27 -1.75 1.70 -12.31
CA LEU A 27 -0.96 2.50 -13.24
C LEU A 27 -1.69 3.77 -13.73
N ALA A 28 -3.01 3.86 -13.56
CA ALA A 28 -3.78 5.09 -13.79
C ALA A 28 -3.42 6.23 -12.83
N GLN A 29 -2.79 5.93 -11.69
CA GLN A 29 -2.24 6.95 -10.79
C GLN A 29 -0.97 7.62 -11.37
N THR A 30 -0.47 7.11 -12.49
CA THR A 30 0.63 7.68 -13.29
C THR A 30 0.11 8.04 -14.70
N ASP A 31 0.98 8.55 -15.56
CA ASP A 31 0.62 8.82 -16.95
C ASP A 31 0.56 7.56 -17.85
N PHE A 32 0.92 6.38 -17.33
CA PHE A 32 1.10 5.18 -18.14
C PHE A 32 -0.16 4.83 -18.94
N CYS A 33 -1.31 4.71 -18.29
CA CYS A 33 -2.53 4.28 -18.98
C CYS A 33 -3.02 5.34 -19.98
N LYS A 34 -2.88 6.63 -19.64
CA LYS A 34 -3.20 7.74 -20.53
C LYS A 34 -2.32 7.74 -21.78
N LYS A 35 -1.00 7.53 -21.63
CA LYS A 35 -0.04 7.48 -22.75
C LYS A 35 -0.30 6.29 -23.68
N ASN A 36 -0.75 5.17 -23.13
CA ASN A 36 -1.07 3.97 -23.89
C ASN A 36 -2.55 3.89 -24.35
N VAL A 37 -3.35 4.93 -24.07
CA VAL A 37 -4.78 4.99 -24.42
C VAL A 37 -5.56 3.80 -23.87
N PHE A 38 -5.20 3.38 -22.65
CA PHE A 38 -5.93 2.35 -21.92
C PHE A 38 -6.97 3.01 -21.02
N ASP A 39 -8.21 2.53 -21.11
CA ASP A 39 -9.24 2.84 -20.11
C ASP A 39 -8.76 2.40 -18.71
N PRO A 40 -8.94 3.22 -17.65
CA PRO A 40 -8.46 2.88 -16.31
C PRO A 40 -9.03 1.58 -15.71
N GLN A 41 -10.18 1.09 -16.20
CA GLN A 41 -10.77 -0.18 -15.79
C GLN A 41 -10.27 -1.36 -16.63
N SER A 42 -9.68 -1.11 -17.80
CA SER A 42 -9.08 -2.15 -18.64
C SER A 42 -7.96 -2.87 -17.88
N PRO A 43 -7.85 -4.20 -17.97
CA PRO A 43 -6.74 -4.92 -17.34
C PRO A 43 -5.37 -4.54 -17.94
N LEU A 44 -5.34 -3.93 -19.13
CA LEU A 44 -4.12 -3.37 -19.72
C LEU A 44 -3.62 -2.13 -18.97
N CYS A 45 -4.52 -1.43 -18.27
CA CYS A 45 -4.14 -0.46 -17.24
C CYS A 45 -3.95 -1.20 -15.92
N ALA A 46 -2.76 -1.79 -15.77
CA ALA A 46 -2.52 -2.75 -14.69
C ALA A 46 -2.82 -2.16 -13.31
N HIS A 47 -3.51 -2.94 -12.49
CA HIS A 47 -3.80 -2.61 -11.10
C HIS A 47 -3.69 -3.84 -10.22
N ILE A 48 -3.36 -3.59 -8.96
CA ILE A 48 -3.13 -4.64 -7.97
C ILE A 48 -3.99 -4.39 -6.74
N MET A 49 -4.39 -5.48 -6.08
CA MET A 49 -5.08 -5.46 -4.80
C MET A 49 -4.27 -6.28 -3.80
N LEU A 50 -3.83 -5.65 -2.73
CA LEU A 50 -3.10 -6.27 -1.62
C LEU A 50 -4.05 -6.33 -0.42
N SER A 51 -4.31 -7.52 0.12
CA SER A 51 -5.22 -7.69 1.26
C SER A 51 -4.55 -8.42 2.41
N GLY A 52 -4.95 -8.06 3.63
CA GLY A 52 -4.45 -8.64 4.87
C GLY A 52 -4.84 -7.79 6.06
N THR A 53 -3.92 -7.59 7.00
CA THR A 53 -4.20 -6.85 8.25
C THR A 53 -3.27 -5.66 8.44
N LEU A 54 -3.82 -4.53 8.86
CA LEU A 54 -3.05 -3.37 9.31
C LEU A 54 -2.58 -3.59 10.74
N THR A 55 -1.28 -3.46 10.96
CA THR A 55 -0.66 -3.55 12.29
C THR A 55 0.30 -2.40 12.50
N LYS A 56 0.46 -1.95 13.74
CA LYS A 56 1.50 -0.97 14.09
C LYS A 56 2.88 -1.56 13.83
N VAL A 57 3.79 -0.74 13.31
CA VAL A 57 5.19 -1.10 13.13
C VAL A 57 5.84 -1.23 14.51
N ASN A 58 6.65 -2.27 14.70
CA ASN A 58 7.38 -2.52 15.95
C ASN A 58 8.66 -1.67 16.03
N GLU A 59 9.33 -1.68 17.17
CA GLU A 59 10.54 -0.86 17.38
C GLU A 59 11.68 -1.26 16.44
N THR A 60 11.83 -2.55 16.14
CA THR A 60 12.91 -3.06 15.27
C THR A 60 12.80 -2.59 13.82
N GLU A 61 11.59 -2.33 13.32
CA GLU A 61 11.34 -1.88 11.94
C GLU A 61 11.09 -0.36 11.85
N MET A 62 11.06 0.35 12.98
CA MET A 62 10.65 1.75 13.07
C MET A 62 11.49 2.68 12.20
N ASP A 63 12.82 2.55 12.26
CA ASP A 63 13.74 3.39 11.51
C ASP A 63 13.58 3.18 10.00
N PHE A 64 13.43 1.92 9.58
CA PHE A 64 13.16 1.57 8.19
C PHE A 64 11.82 2.15 7.71
N ALA A 65 10.78 2.06 8.53
CA ALA A 65 9.45 2.60 8.23
C ALA A 65 9.45 4.11 8.05
N LYS A 66 10.06 4.81 9.01
CA LYS A 66 10.22 6.27 8.99
C LYS A 66 11.02 6.71 7.78
N HIS A 67 12.16 6.06 7.52
CA HIS A 67 13.02 6.37 6.40
C HIS A 67 12.30 6.19 5.05
N SER A 68 11.66 5.02 4.86
CA SER A 68 10.94 4.67 3.63
C SER A 68 9.85 5.70 3.29
N LEU A 69 9.06 6.11 4.29
CA LEU A 69 8.02 7.10 4.08
C LEU A 69 8.57 8.51 3.87
N PHE A 70 9.56 8.94 4.64
CA PHE A 70 10.04 10.32 4.59
C PHE A 70 10.91 10.64 3.38
N ILE A 71 11.51 9.63 2.74
CA ILE A 71 12.13 9.79 1.41
C ILE A 71 11.05 10.01 0.36
N ARG A 72 9.95 9.24 0.41
CA ARG A 72 8.89 9.32 -0.58
C ARG A 72 7.95 10.53 -0.38
N HIS A 73 7.74 10.92 0.87
CA HIS A 73 6.84 12.00 1.29
C HIS A 73 7.56 12.94 2.27
N PRO A 74 8.46 13.83 1.78
CA PRO A 74 9.26 14.70 2.64
C PRO A 74 8.44 15.62 3.54
N GLU A 75 7.24 16.01 3.10
CA GLU A 75 6.29 16.84 3.85
C GLU A 75 5.86 16.22 5.19
N MET A 76 5.88 14.88 5.31
CA MET A 76 5.52 14.19 6.56
C MET A 76 6.45 14.56 7.72
N LYS A 77 7.68 15.02 7.43
CA LYS A 77 8.63 15.49 8.45
C LYS A 77 8.14 16.73 9.20
N THR A 78 7.29 17.54 8.56
CA THR A 78 6.80 18.81 9.10
C THR A 78 5.33 18.73 9.52
N TRP A 79 4.73 17.53 9.50
CA TRP A 79 3.37 17.34 9.99
C TRP A 79 3.27 17.64 11.50
N PRO A 80 2.14 18.20 11.96
CA PRO A 80 1.98 18.61 13.34
C PRO A 80 2.07 17.40 14.28
N SER A 81 2.98 17.46 15.25
CA SER A 81 3.19 16.39 16.23
C SER A 81 1.98 16.16 17.14
N SER A 82 1.16 17.20 17.35
CA SER A 82 -0.09 17.14 18.13
C SER A 82 -1.13 16.15 17.60
N HIS A 83 -0.95 15.66 16.37
CA HIS A 83 -1.85 14.69 15.73
C HIS A 83 -1.54 13.23 16.11
N ASN A 84 -0.47 12.96 16.87
CA ASN A 84 -0.10 11.63 17.35
C ASN A 84 -0.01 10.58 16.22
N TRP A 85 0.81 10.89 15.21
CA TRP A 85 1.10 9.99 14.11
C TRP A 85 1.81 8.73 14.57
N PHE A 86 1.51 7.60 13.94
CA PHE A 86 2.24 6.35 14.13
C PHE A 86 2.40 5.63 12.80
N PHE A 87 3.43 4.79 12.72
CA PHE A 87 3.69 3.98 11.54
C PHE A 87 2.92 2.66 11.63
N ALA A 88 2.25 2.29 10.54
CA ALA A 88 1.56 1.03 10.38
C ALA A 88 2.10 0.31 9.14
N LYS A 89 1.96 -1.02 9.12
CA LYS A 89 2.23 -1.85 7.97
C LYS A 89 1.04 -2.74 7.64
N LEU A 90 0.84 -3.01 6.35
CA LEU A 90 -0.09 -4.03 5.88
C LEU A 90 0.66 -5.36 5.81
N ASN A 91 0.27 -6.32 6.66
CA ASN A 91 0.73 -7.70 6.59
C ASN A 91 -0.06 -8.40 5.50
N ILE A 92 0.58 -8.64 4.35
CA ILE A 92 -0.09 -9.10 3.14
C ILE A 92 -0.32 -10.61 3.22
N THR A 93 -1.54 -11.04 2.91
CA THR A 93 -1.96 -12.46 2.90
C THR A 93 -2.53 -12.87 1.55
N ASN A 94 -3.15 -11.95 0.81
CA ASN A 94 -3.74 -12.21 -0.49
C ASN A 94 -3.35 -11.10 -1.47
N ILE A 95 -3.01 -11.48 -2.70
CA ILE A 95 -2.60 -10.56 -3.76
C ILE A 95 -3.31 -10.95 -5.05
N TRP A 96 -3.94 -9.97 -5.68
CA TRP A 96 -4.51 -10.10 -7.01
C TRP A 96 -3.85 -9.07 -7.93
N VAL A 97 -3.38 -9.54 -9.08
CA VAL A 97 -2.81 -8.69 -10.13
C VAL A 97 -3.72 -8.77 -11.34
N MET A 98 -4.23 -7.62 -11.77
CA MET A 98 -4.98 -7.48 -13.01
C MET A 98 -4.10 -6.73 -14.00
N ASP A 99 -3.45 -7.46 -14.90
CA ASP A 99 -2.51 -6.92 -15.89
C ASP A 99 -2.77 -7.40 -17.34
N TYR A 100 -3.73 -8.31 -17.53
CA TYR A 100 -4.15 -8.80 -18.83
C TYR A 100 -5.54 -9.42 -18.81
N PHE A 101 -6.06 -9.75 -19.99
CA PHE A 101 -7.34 -10.46 -20.13
C PHE A 101 -7.27 -11.88 -19.56
N GLY A 102 -8.40 -12.42 -19.11
CA GLY A 102 -8.51 -13.76 -18.53
C GLY A 102 -8.73 -13.79 -17.01
N GLY A 103 -8.84 -12.62 -16.37
CA GLY A 103 -9.09 -12.49 -14.94
C GLY A 103 -7.83 -12.24 -14.11
N PRO A 104 -7.97 -12.10 -12.78
CA PRO A 104 -6.85 -11.76 -11.92
C PRO A 104 -5.88 -12.94 -11.78
N LYS A 105 -4.58 -12.64 -11.82
CA LYS A 105 -3.53 -13.56 -11.39
C LYS A 105 -3.46 -13.54 -9.86
N ILE A 106 -3.44 -14.72 -9.26
CA ILE A 106 -3.24 -14.89 -7.82
C ILE A 106 -1.75 -15.00 -7.55
N VAL A 107 -1.23 -14.15 -6.66
CA VAL A 107 0.18 -14.16 -6.27
C VAL A 107 0.28 -14.43 -4.77
N THR A 108 1.18 -15.32 -4.38
CA THR A 108 1.44 -15.61 -2.97
C THR A 108 2.33 -14.53 -2.34
N PRO A 109 2.25 -14.30 -1.02
CA PRO A 109 3.19 -13.42 -0.35
C PRO A 109 4.66 -13.81 -0.57
N GLU A 110 4.97 -15.11 -0.63
CA GLU A 110 6.32 -15.60 -0.90
C GLU A 110 6.82 -15.17 -2.28
N GLU A 111 6.02 -15.40 -3.34
CA GLU A 111 6.36 -14.95 -4.70
C GLU A 111 6.55 -13.42 -4.74
N TYR A 112 5.68 -12.67 -4.04
CA TYR A 112 5.76 -11.21 -3.99
C TYR A 112 7.03 -10.70 -3.29
N TYR A 113 7.40 -11.29 -2.15
CA TYR A 113 8.55 -10.85 -1.36
C TYR A 113 9.89 -11.39 -1.88
N ASN A 114 9.90 -12.48 -2.66
CA ASN A 114 11.12 -13.07 -3.22
C ASN A 114 11.56 -12.47 -4.57
N VAL A 115 10.83 -11.49 -5.12
CA VAL A 115 11.23 -10.82 -6.37
C VAL A 115 12.53 -10.03 -6.19
N THR A 116 13.51 -10.30 -7.04
CA THR A 116 14.67 -9.43 -7.24
C THR A 116 14.46 -8.59 -8.50
N ILE A 117 14.44 -7.27 -8.36
CA ILE A 117 14.40 -6.35 -9.51
C ILE A 117 15.81 -6.32 -10.12
N GLN A 118 15.92 -6.71 -11.39
CA GLN A 118 17.15 -6.64 -12.18
C GLN A 118 17.40 -5.22 -12.69
#